data_AF-A0AAU9F311-F1
#
_entry.id   AF-A0AAU9F311-F1
#
_cell.length_a   1.000
_cell.length_b   1.000
_cell.length_c   1.000
_cell.angle_alpha   90.00
_cell.angle_beta   90.00
_cell.angle_gamma   90.00
#
_symmetry.space_group_name_H-M   'P 1'
#
loop_
_entity.id
_entity.type
_entity.pdbx_description
1 polymer ?
#
loop_
_entity_poly.entity_id
_entity_poly.type
_entity_poly.pdbx_seq_one_letter_code
_entity_poly.pdbx_strand_id
1 'polypeptide(L)'
;MEFFGLAEVRTDAKRLQQCLSLDRLPEFCAGISSLVKAVSEAEGEVYCMWGHFALRRENINGGVRFTMPTCPNSLAWTVTTGFPPSPERVVVHCTINRTEHDPDFIASIEEFVALWVRGLEASPELVQGCASAAPQALGDLAAP
;
A
#
# COMPACT_ATOMS: atom_id res chain seq x y z
N MET A 1 -15.08 -8.37 -0.23
CA MET A 1 -14.00 -9.39 -0.22
C MET A 1 -12.68 -8.73 0.11
N GLU A 2 -11.76 -9.52 0.64
CA GLU A 2 -10.43 -9.09 1.09
C GLU A 2 -9.37 -9.95 0.43
N PHE A 3 -8.27 -9.33 -0.01
CA PHE A 3 -7.14 -9.97 -0.69
C PHE A 3 -5.85 -9.54 -0.01
N PHE A 4 -4.95 -10.49 0.26
CA PHE A 4 -3.73 -10.25 1.01
C PHE A 4 -2.49 -10.64 0.22
N GLY A 5 -1.46 -9.79 0.30
CA GLY A 5 -0.11 -10.05 -0.17
C GLY A 5 0.88 -9.75 0.95
N LEU A 6 1.86 -10.62 1.13
CA LEU A 6 2.93 -10.45 2.11
C LEU A 6 4.23 -10.25 1.33
N ALA A 7 4.84 -9.08 1.48
CA ALA A 7 6.14 -8.76 0.90
C ALA A 7 7.24 -8.98 1.94
N GLU A 8 8.31 -9.69 1.55
CA GLU A 8 9.50 -9.96 2.37
C GLU A 8 10.39 -8.70 2.47
N VAL A 9 9.81 -7.62 2.97
CA VAL A 9 10.42 -6.30 3.13
C VAL A 9 10.35 -5.89 4.59
N ARG A 10 11.51 -5.55 5.16
CA ARG A 10 11.62 -5.01 6.53
C ARG A 10 11.78 -3.50 6.46
N THR A 11 10.74 -2.78 6.85
CA THR A 11 10.68 -1.32 6.84
C THR A 11 9.73 -0.81 7.92
N ASP A 12 9.61 0.50 8.06
CA ASP A 12 8.71 1.16 9.01
C ASP A 12 7.60 1.97 8.31
N ALA A 13 6.59 2.35 9.09
CA ALA A 13 5.43 3.10 8.60
C ALA A 13 5.82 4.45 7.97
N LYS A 14 6.82 5.13 8.53
CA LYS A 14 7.27 6.45 8.05
C LYS A 14 7.90 6.31 6.68
N ARG A 15 8.72 5.28 6.48
CA ARG A 15 9.34 4.98 5.19
C ARG A 15 8.30 4.62 4.13
N LEU A 16 7.31 3.80 4.46
CA LEU A 16 6.17 3.53 3.55
C LEU A 16 5.44 4.82 3.16
N GLN A 17 5.14 5.68 4.13
CA GLN A 17 4.49 6.97 3.86
C GLN A 17 5.35 7.90 3.00
N GLN A 18 6.67 7.89 3.16
CA GLN A 18 7.57 8.74 2.37
C GLN A 18 7.76 8.22 0.93
N CYS A 19 7.91 6.91 0.75
CA CYS A 19 8.24 6.32 -0.55
C CYS A 19 7.01 6.15 -1.46
N LEU A 20 5.85 5.82 -0.89
CA LEU A 20 4.64 5.48 -1.66
C LEU A 20 3.82 6.72 -2.02
N SER A 21 4.40 7.66 -2.76
CA SER A 21 3.71 8.84 -3.31
C SER A 21 3.01 8.52 -4.64
N LEU A 22 2.01 9.33 -5.01
CA LEU A 22 1.16 9.07 -6.18
C LEU A 22 1.93 9.01 -7.51
N ASP A 23 2.95 9.86 -7.67
CA ASP A 23 3.80 9.95 -8.85
C ASP A 23 4.76 8.76 -9.00
N ARG A 24 5.07 8.07 -7.89
CA ARG A 24 6.01 6.95 -7.85
C ARG A 24 5.34 5.58 -7.85
N LEU A 25 4.01 5.51 -7.82
CA LEU A 25 3.29 4.23 -7.79
C LEU A 25 3.70 3.23 -8.88
N PRO A 26 4.00 3.65 -10.14
CA PRO A 26 4.48 2.72 -11.17
C PRO A 26 5.80 2.01 -10.83
N GLU A 27 6.62 2.58 -9.94
CA GLU A 27 7.86 1.97 -9.46
C GLU A 27 7.59 0.79 -8.50
N PHE A 28 6.45 0.80 -7.80
CA PHE A 28 6.10 -0.19 -6.78
C PHE A 28 5.02 -1.18 -7.21
N CYS A 29 4.30 -0.90 -8.28
CA CYS A 29 3.29 -1.81 -8.82
C CYS A 29 3.14 -1.62 -10.32
N ALA A 30 3.58 -2.62 -11.10
CA ALA A 30 3.46 -2.59 -12.56
C ALA A 30 1.99 -2.64 -13.06
N GLY A 31 1.04 -2.93 -12.17
CA GLY A 31 -0.38 -2.81 -12.44
C GLY A 31 -0.85 -1.35 -12.53
N ILE A 32 -0.01 -0.39 -12.12
CA ILE A 32 -0.23 1.05 -12.26
C ILE A 32 0.79 1.57 -13.27
N SER A 33 0.31 2.02 -14.43
CA SER A 33 1.19 2.42 -15.54
C SER A 33 1.69 3.85 -15.40
N SER A 34 0.83 4.77 -14.96
CA SER A 34 1.21 6.18 -14.82
C SER A 34 0.24 6.97 -13.94
N LEU A 35 0.76 8.07 -13.36
CA LEU A 35 -0.06 9.18 -12.87
C LEU A 35 -0.43 10.05 -14.07
N VAL A 36 -1.72 10.04 -14.44
CA VAL A 36 -2.26 10.83 -15.56
C VAL A 36 -2.38 12.30 -15.17
N LYS A 37 -2.77 12.57 -13.92
CA LYS A 37 -2.94 13.93 -13.41
C LYS A 37 -2.73 13.98 -11.90
N ALA A 38 -1.93 14.93 -11.45
CA ALA A 38 -1.82 15.28 -10.04
C ALA A 38 -2.81 16.39 -9.71
N VAL A 39 -3.69 16.18 -8.72
CA VAL A 39 -4.56 17.23 -8.18
C VAL A 39 -3.95 17.81 -6.90
N SER A 40 -3.37 16.94 -6.07
CA SER A 40 -2.57 17.27 -4.89
C SER A 40 -1.59 16.13 -4.58
N GLU A 41 -0.83 16.21 -3.50
CA GLU A 41 -0.01 15.08 -3.01
C GLU A 41 -0.85 13.85 -2.62
N ALA A 42 -2.11 14.06 -2.27
CA ALA A 42 -3.02 13.04 -1.77
C ALA A 42 -4.09 12.63 -2.79
N GLU A 43 -4.26 13.37 -3.89
CA GLU A 43 -5.31 13.11 -4.88
C GLU A 43 -4.78 13.25 -6.31
N GLY A 44 -5.19 12.33 -7.18
CA GLY A 44 -4.83 12.35 -8.59
C GLY A 44 -5.69 11.41 -9.41
N GLU A 45 -5.31 11.26 -10.68
CA GLU A 45 -5.92 10.32 -11.62
C GLU A 45 -4.81 9.42 -12.17
N VAL A 46 -5.03 8.11 -12.17
CA VAL A 46 -4.04 7.10 -12.59
C VAL A 46 -4.57 6.27 -13.75
N TYR A 47 -3.65 5.77 -14.56
CA TYR A 47 -3.91 4.70 -15.51
C TYR A 47 -3.35 3.40 -14.94
N CYS A 48 -4.20 2.40 -14.77
CA CYS A 48 -3.85 1.08 -14.24
C CYS A 48 -4.41 -0.03 -15.12
N MET A 49 -4.19 -1.30 -14.75
CA MET A 49 -4.64 -2.47 -15.49
C MET A 49 -6.17 -2.54 -15.72
N TRP A 50 -6.96 -1.76 -14.98
CA TRP A 50 -8.40 -1.64 -15.16
C TRP A 50 -8.84 -0.38 -15.93
N GLY A 51 -7.90 0.44 -16.40
CA GLY A 51 -8.14 1.69 -17.10
C GLY A 51 -7.87 2.93 -16.25
N HIS A 52 -8.69 3.96 -16.42
CA HIS A 52 -8.47 5.29 -15.84
C HIS A 52 -9.35 5.53 -14.61
N PHE A 53 -8.73 5.84 -13.47
CA PHE A 53 -9.44 6.05 -12.21
C PHE A 53 -8.92 7.25 -11.43
N ALA A 54 -9.83 7.93 -10.75
CA ALA A 54 -9.48 8.82 -9.66
C ALA A 54 -8.88 8.00 -8.52
N LEU A 55 -7.84 8.53 -7.89
CA LEU A 55 -7.11 7.88 -6.81
C LEU A 55 -6.89 8.86 -5.67
N ARG A 56 -7.13 8.39 -4.45
CA ARG A 56 -6.79 9.10 -3.22
C ARG A 56 -5.78 8.31 -2.41
N ARG A 57 -4.89 9.01 -1.72
CA ARG A 57 -3.86 8.50 -0.84
C ARG A 57 -4.03 9.13 0.54
N GLU A 58 -3.97 8.31 1.57
CA GLU A 58 -4.06 8.72 2.97
C GLU A 58 -2.91 8.08 3.76
N ASN A 59 -2.23 8.87 4.60
CA ASN A 59 -1.32 8.31 5.60
C ASN A 59 -2.15 7.71 6.73
N ILE A 60 -1.94 6.44 7.03
CA ILE A 60 -2.61 5.72 8.11
C ILE A 60 -1.59 5.16 9.10
N ASN A 61 -2.05 4.68 10.25
CA ASN A 61 -1.16 3.96 11.15
C ASN A 61 -0.59 2.72 10.44
N GLY A 62 0.72 2.52 10.53
CA GLY A 62 1.41 1.42 9.86
C GLY A 62 1.79 1.65 8.40
N GLY A 63 1.33 2.70 7.73
CA GLY A 63 1.71 2.96 6.33
C GLY A 63 0.73 3.88 5.57
N VAL A 64 0.24 3.40 4.42
CA VAL A 64 -0.61 4.20 3.51
C VAL A 64 -1.87 3.43 3.10
N ARG A 65 -2.93 4.17 2.83
CA ARG A 65 -4.16 3.70 2.20
C ARG A 65 -4.35 4.40 0.87
N PHE A 66 -4.80 3.63 -0.11
CA PHE A 66 -5.27 4.12 -1.39
C PHE A 66 -6.74 3.76 -1.59
N THR A 67 -7.51 4.66 -2.19
CA THR A 67 -8.92 4.41 -2.54
C THR A 67 -9.21 4.93 -3.94
N MET A 68 -10.01 4.18 -4.70
CA MET A 68 -10.54 4.61 -5.99
C MET A 68 -12.01 5.04 -5.80
N PRO A 69 -12.29 6.31 -5.45
CA PRO A 69 -13.63 6.75 -5.02
C PRO A 69 -14.69 6.60 -6.11
N THR A 70 -14.31 6.64 -7.38
CA THR A 70 -15.22 6.50 -8.53
C THR A 70 -15.24 5.08 -9.10
N CYS A 71 -14.46 4.15 -8.54
CA CYS A 71 -14.49 2.75 -8.96
C CYS A 71 -15.83 2.11 -8.55
N PRO A 72 -16.60 1.50 -9.48
CA PRO A 72 -17.86 0.85 -9.14
C PRO A 72 -17.73 -0.19 -8.03
N ASN A 73 -16.61 -0.91 -7.99
CA ASN A 73 -16.31 -1.96 -7.00
C ASN A 73 -15.77 -1.41 -5.67
N SER A 74 -15.69 -0.08 -5.54
CA SER A 74 -15.14 0.65 -4.40
C SER A 74 -13.79 0.11 -3.95
N LEU A 75 -12.92 -0.15 -4.93
CA LEU A 75 -11.61 -0.75 -4.69
C LEU A 75 -10.76 0.18 -3.81
N ALA A 76 -10.26 -0.39 -2.72
CA ALA A 76 -9.35 0.27 -1.80
C ALA A 76 -8.28 -0.71 -1.35
N TRP A 77 -7.05 -0.24 -1.17
CA TRP A 77 -5.98 -1.08 -0.65
C TRP A 77 -5.10 -0.32 0.34
N THR A 78 -4.39 -1.07 1.16
CA THR A 78 -3.45 -0.57 2.15
C THR A 78 -2.11 -1.25 1.95
N VAL A 79 -1.03 -0.52 2.23
CA VAL A 79 0.33 -1.04 2.29
C VAL A 79 0.86 -0.66 3.66
N THR A 80 1.02 -1.65 4.54
CA THR A 80 1.25 -1.43 5.99
C THR A 80 2.30 -2.37 6.57
N THR A 81 2.87 -2.00 7.70
CA THR A 81 3.84 -2.80 8.48
C THR A 81 3.62 -2.57 9.98
N GLY A 82 4.21 -3.42 10.84
CA GLY A 82 4.21 -3.23 12.30
C GLY A 82 2.97 -3.71 13.04
N PHE A 83 2.00 -4.31 12.34
CA PHE A 83 0.76 -4.84 12.90
C PHE A 83 0.46 -6.25 12.37
N PRO A 84 -0.38 -7.06 13.05
CA PRO A 84 -0.89 -8.30 12.49
C PRO A 84 -1.52 -8.08 11.09
N PRO A 85 -1.49 -9.08 10.19
CA PRO A 85 -1.11 -10.48 10.43
C PRO A 85 0.40 -10.79 10.45
N SER A 86 1.25 -9.88 9.99
CA SER A 86 2.71 -10.10 9.91
C SER A 86 3.48 -8.82 10.25
N PRO A 87 3.71 -8.53 11.56
CA PRO A 87 4.31 -7.27 11.99
C PRO A 87 5.72 -7.00 11.45
N GLU A 88 6.44 -8.05 11.08
CA GLU A 88 7.81 -7.99 10.56
C GLU A 88 7.91 -7.83 9.03
N ARG A 89 6.77 -7.79 8.34
CA ARG A 89 6.65 -7.73 6.88
C ARG A 89 5.79 -6.55 6.45
N VAL A 90 5.88 -6.20 5.17
CA VAL A 90 4.90 -5.32 4.56
C VAL A 90 3.70 -6.14 4.08
N VAL A 91 2.52 -5.75 4.54
CA VAL A 91 1.23 -6.34 4.17
C VAL A 91 0.53 -5.43 3.17
N VAL A 92 0.22 -5.99 2.01
CA VAL A 92 -0.67 -5.42 1.01
C VAL A 92 -2.05 -6.02 1.26
N HIS A 93 -3.04 -5.19 1.59
CA HIS A 93 -4.41 -5.63 1.80
C HIS A 93 -5.37 -4.85 0.91
N CYS A 94 -6.07 -5.53 0.00
CA CYS A 94 -7.01 -4.96 -0.94
C CYS A 94 -8.45 -5.39 -0.62
N THR A 95 -9.41 -4.49 -0.85
CA THR A 95 -10.83 -4.70 -0.53
C THR A 95 -11.73 -4.19 -1.65
N ILE A 96 -12.86 -4.89 -1.83
CA ILE A 96 -13.97 -4.49 -2.71
C ILE A 96 -15.32 -4.73 -2.03
N ASN A 97 -16.34 -3.93 -2.36
CA ASN A 97 -17.69 -4.00 -1.78
C ASN A 97 -18.69 -4.79 -2.64
N ARG A 98 -18.29 -5.97 -3.11
CA ARG A 98 -19.13 -6.86 -3.92
C ARG A 98 -19.28 -8.23 -3.26
N THR A 99 -20.48 -8.80 -3.40
CA THR A 99 -20.85 -10.16 -2.96
C THR A 99 -20.94 -11.15 -4.12
N GLU A 100 -21.25 -10.66 -5.33
CA GLU A 100 -21.22 -11.41 -6.59
C GLU A 100 -20.17 -10.79 -7.51
N HIS A 101 -19.38 -11.60 -8.18
CA HIS A 101 -18.19 -11.13 -8.90
C HIS A 101 -17.82 -12.06 -10.06
N ASP A 102 -17.40 -11.42 -11.14
CA ASP A 102 -16.76 -12.07 -12.26
C ASP A 102 -15.42 -12.71 -11.81
N PRO A 103 -15.23 -14.04 -11.97
CA PRO A 103 -13.97 -14.70 -11.64
C PRO A 103 -12.74 -14.05 -12.28
N ASP A 104 -12.87 -13.51 -13.49
CA ASP A 104 -11.75 -12.87 -14.19
C ASP A 104 -11.35 -11.57 -13.49
N PHE A 105 -12.32 -10.82 -12.97
CA PHE A 105 -12.04 -9.62 -12.19
C PHE A 105 -11.36 -9.95 -10.85
N ILE A 106 -11.78 -11.04 -10.20
CA ILE A 106 -11.14 -11.51 -8.96
C ILE A 106 -9.68 -11.89 -9.21
N ALA A 107 -9.42 -12.69 -10.25
CA ALA A 107 -8.06 -13.06 -10.64
C ALA A 107 -7.20 -11.83 -10.93
N SER A 108 -7.78 -10.78 -11.54
CA SER A 108 -7.08 -9.52 -11.79
C SER A 108 -6.72 -8.75 -10.51
N ILE A 109 -7.52 -8.85 -9.44
CA ILE A 109 -7.17 -8.25 -8.13
C ILE A 109 -6.06 -9.03 -7.44
N GLU A 110 -6.09 -10.36 -7.52
CA GLU A 110 -5.01 -11.21 -7.01
C GLU A 110 -3.69 -10.89 -7.73
N GLU A 111 -3.74 -10.72 -9.05
CA GLU A 111 -2.60 -10.26 -9.85
C GLU A 111 -2.12 -8.88 -9.39
N PHE A 112 -3.04 -7.92 -9.21
CA PHE A 112 -2.68 -6.58 -8.73
C PHE A 112 -1.97 -6.60 -7.37
N VAL A 113 -2.44 -7.43 -6.43
CA VAL A 113 -1.79 -7.62 -5.12
C VAL A 113 -0.40 -8.25 -5.29
N ALA A 114 -0.27 -9.26 -6.16
CA ALA A 114 1.03 -9.88 -6.45
C ALA A 114 2.03 -8.90 -7.10
N LEU A 115 1.56 -8.01 -7.98
CA LEU A 115 2.39 -6.97 -8.60
C LEU A 115 2.89 -5.95 -7.57
N TRP A 116 2.05 -5.60 -6.59
CA TRP A 116 2.47 -4.80 -5.45
C TRP A 116 3.55 -5.48 -4.63
N VAL A 117 3.35 -6.75 -4.25
CA VAL A 117 4.34 -7.52 -3.49
C VAL A 117 5.69 -7.52 -4.21
N ARG A 118 5.70 -7.85 -5.51
CA ARG A 118 6.91 -7.89 -6.32
C ARG A 118 7.62 -6.54 -6.42
N GLY A 119 6.87 -5.45 -6.61
CA GLY A 119 7.47 -4.12 -6.71
C GLY A 119 8.00 -3.60 -5.36
N LEU A 120 7.34 -3.94 -4.26
CA LEU A 120 7.84 -3.64 -2.90
C LEU A 120 9.16 -4.37 -2.63
N GLU A 121 9.24 -5.66 -2.94
CA GLU A 121 10.44 -6.48 -2.74
C GLU A 121 11.61 -6.07 -3.65
N ALA A 122 11.31 -5.58 -4.85
CA ALA A 122 12.31 -5.08 -5.78
C ALA A 122 12.82 -3.67 -5.42
N SER A 123 12.15 -2.95 -4.51
CA SER A 123 12.49 -1.55 -4.22
C SER A 123 13.70 -1.43 -3.29
N PRO A 124 14.86 -0.92 -3.77
CA PRO A 124 16.04 -0.75 -2.92
C PRO A 124 15.80 0.25 -1.79
N GLU A 125 14.88 1.21 -1.99
CA GLU A 125 14.55 2.22 -0.99
C GLU A 125 13.84 1.65 0.23
N LEU A 126 13.06 0.58 0.07
CA LEU A 126 12.37 -0.07 1.18
C LEU A 126 13.26 -1.13 1.84
N VAL A 127 14.14 -1.77 1.08
CA VAL A 127 15.04 -2.84 1.57
C VAL A 127 16.19 -2.30 2.44
N GLN A 128 16.64 -1.06 2.23
CA GLN A 128 17.82 -0.51 2.94
C GLN A 128 17.54 0.07 4.36
N GLY A 129 16.36 -0.15 4.95
CA GLY A 129 15.97 0.40 6.26
C GLY A 129 16.57 -0.28 7.51
N CYS A 130 17.57 -1.16 7.38
CA CYS A 130 18.04 -2.03 8.48
C CYS A 130 18.79 -1.30 9.64
N ALA A 131 18.89 0.03 9.63
CA ALA A 131 19.49 0.78 10.74
C ALA A 131 18.45 1.22 11.78
N SER A 132 18.12 0.29 12.68
CA SER A 132 17.75 0.50 14.09
C SER A 132 16.88 1.71 14.47
N ALA A 133 15.67 1.41 14.96
CA ALA A 133 15.22 1.99 16.23
C ALA A 133 14.49 0.92 17.04
N ALA A 134 15.18 0.35 18.03
CA ALA A 134 14.52 -0.38 19.09
C ALA A 134 13.49 0.54 19.77
N PRO A 135 12.29 0.04 20.15
CA PRO A 135 11.34 0.85 20.89
C PRO A 135 11.96 1.23 22.24
N GLN A 136 12.21 2.52 22.46
CA GLN A 136 12.55 3.04 23.77
C GLN A 136 11.36 2.77 24.70
N ALA A 137 11.58 1.91 25.69
CA ALA A 137 10.62 1.61 26.72
C ALA A 137 10.22 2.90 27.44
N LEU A 138 8.94 3.22 27.39
CA LEU A 138 8.32 4.26 28.16
C LEU A 138 8.18 3.74 29.60
N GLY A 139 9.01 4.22 30.52
CA GLY A 139 8.86 3.90 31.94
C GLY A 139 10.12 4.20 32.73
N ASP A 140 10.25 5.45 33.16
CA ASP A 140 10.78 5.82 34.48
C ASP A 140 10.76 7.33 34.64
N LEU A 141 9.59 7.87 34.99
CA LEU A 141 9.47 9.17 35.63
C LEU A 141 8.39 9.06 36.71
N ALA A 142 8.78 8.51 37.86
CA ALA A 142 8.11 8.73 39.13
C ALA A 142 9.16 8.96 40.23
N ALA A 143 8.95 10.05 40.98
CA ALA A 143 9.64 10.51 42.20
C ALA A 143 10.96 11.27 41.99
N PRO A 144 11.29 12.25 42.86
CA PRO A 144 11.14 12.22 44.32
C PRO A 144 9.82 12.78 44.87
#